data_AF-A0A3S1APS9-F1
#
_entry.id   AF-A0A3S1APS9-F1
#
_cell.length_a   1.000
_cell.length_b   1.000
_cell.length_c   1.000
_cell.angle_alpha   90.00
_cell.angle_beta   90.00
_cell.angle_gamma   90.00
#
_symmetry.space_group_name_H-M   'P 1'
#
loop_
_entity.id
_entity.type
_entity.pdbx_description
1 polymer ?
#
loop_
_entity_poly.entity_id
_entity_poly.type
_entity_poly.pdbx_seq_one_letter_code
_entity_poly.pdbx_strand_id
1 'polypeptide(L)'
;MAFMRVNTLGEPAPPAPPDIPPLTELLDINTDTPYATEIAKAILSLKTGKAAGPNGLPPEALTADIQIAASTPKQDLKKTPLFKAAHGKNNLFSCGIWRGIMLLFILGKMLTRIMSERLETTLEKRLRDEQAGVCTDHIATMRIIIEQSLEWRTPLNAIFGNFQKAFSSVDRDVIWRLMYLCGFPPDFATIEDATFQVIHDGKLTEPFNVKTDVHACLLADDLHCVC
;
A
#
# COMPACT_ATOMS: atom_id res chain seq x y z
N MET A 1 7.62 -15.34 18.56
CA MET A 1 7.18 -15.56 17.16
C MET A 1 5.69 -15.28 17.12
N ALA A 2 5.29 -14.07 16.72
CA ALA A 2 3.89 -13.69 16.67
C ALA A 2 3.28 -14.25 15.37
N PHE A 3 2.36 -15.20 15.50
CA PHE A 3 1.59 -15.70 14.37
C PHE A 3 0.46 -14.71 14.09
N MET A 4 0.59 -13.92 13.03
CA MET A 4 -0.52 -13.14 12.51
C MET A 4 -1.47 -14.12 11.81
N ARG A 5 -2.59 -14.43 12.46
CA ARG A 5 -3.66 -15.25 11.89
C ARG A 5 -4.43 -14.37 10.90
N VAL A 6 -4.21 -14.57 9.60
CA VAL A 6 -4.92 -13.83 8.55
C VAL A 6 -6.34 -14.41 8.45
N ASN A 7 -7.33 -13.60 8.79
CA ASN A 7 -8.74 -13.99 8.75
C ASN A 7 -9.22 -14.13 7.30
N THR A 8 -9.89 -15.23 7.00
CA THR A 8 -10.61 -15.42 5.73
C THR A 8 -11.91 -14.61 5.74
N LEU A 9 -12.24 -13.94 4.64
CA LEU A 9 -13.50 -13.19 4.47
C LEU A 9 -14.72 -14.10 4.73
N GLY A 10 -15.37 -13.89 5.87
CA GLY A 10 -16.56 -14.64 6.30
C GLY A 10 -16.51 -15.13 7.75
N GLU A 11 -15.34 -15.15 8.40
CA GLU A 11 -15.23 -15.47 9.82
C GLU A 11 -15.53 -14.23 10.69
N PRO A 12 -16.20 -14.40 11.85
CA PRO A 12 -16.42 -13.32 12.80
C PRO A 12 -15.08 -12.75 13.26
N ALA A 13 -15.04 -11.43 13.51
CA ALA A 13 -13.85 -10.77 14.03
C ALA A 13 -13.32 -11.52 15.27
N PRO A 14 -12.00 -11.69 15.39
CA PRO A 14 -11.42 -12.45 16.49
C PRO A 14 -11.90 -11.89 17.83
N PRO A 15 -12.29 -12.76 18.79
CA PRO A 15 -13.02 -12.37 19.99
C PRO A 15 -12.22 -11.48 20.96
N ALA A 16 -10.90 -11.38 20.76
CA ALA A 16 -10.04 -10.48 21.51
C ALA A 16 -9.11 -9.72 20.53
N PRO A 17 -8.90 -8.41 20.74
CA PRO A 17 -7.88 -7.68 20.01
C PRO A 17 -6.49 -8.29 20.26
N PRO A 18 -5.58 -8.27 19.28
CA PRO A 18 -4.22 -8.75 19.48
C PRO A 18 -3.55 -7.97 20.63
N ASP A 19 -2.88 -8.71 21.52
CA ASP A 19 -2.07 -8.12 22.59
C ASP A 19 -0.84 -7.47 21.96
N ILE A 20 -0.75 -6.16 22.12
CA ILE A 20 0.18 -5.30 21.39
C ILE A 20 1.14 -4.68 22.42
N PRO A 21 2.46 -4.92 22.32
CA PRO A 21 3.44 -4.33 23.23
C PRO A 21 3.50 -2.80 23.04
N PRO A 22 3.94 -2.03 24.06
CA PRO A 22 4.04 -0.58 23.95
C PRO A 22 5.13 -0.15 22.94
N LEU A 23 4.92 1.02 22.33
CA LEU A 23 5.84 1.63 21.37
C LEU A 23 7.20 1.91 22.00
N THR A 24 8.27 1.45 21.35
CA THR A 24 9.65 1.65 21.82
C THR A 24 10.29 2.93 21.25
N GLU A 25 10.04 3.28 19.98
CA GLU A 25 10.69 4.42 19.32
C GLU A 25 9.91 4.86 18.05
N LEU A 26 9.72 6.18 17.87
CA LEU A 26 9.15 6.75 16.64
C LEU A 26 10.21 6.88 15.54
N LEU A 27 9.79 6.63 14.31
CA LEU A 27 10.57 6.90 13.11
C LEU A 27 10.66 8.40 12.89
N ASP A 28 11.88 8.88 12.66
CA ASP A 28 12.14 10.25 12.23
C ASP A 28 11.74 10.40 10.75
N ILE A 29 10.45 10.65 10.53
CA ILE A 29 9.88 10.88 9.21
C ILE A 29 9.28 12.28 9.18
N ASN A 30 9.70 13.07 8.20
CA ASN A 30 9.13 14.39 7.97
C ASN A 30 7.63 14.26 7.58
N THR A 31 6.73 14.73 8.43
CA THR A 31 5.27 14.80 8.18
C THR A 31 4.82 16.18 7.73
N ASP A 32 5.74 17.13 7.61
CA ASP A 32 5.43 18.50 7.22
C ASP A 32 4.93 18.56 5.77
N THR A 33 4.30 19.69 5.48
CA THR A 33 3.81 20.01 4.15
C THR A 33 4.92 19.85 3.09
N PRO A 34 4.68 19.15 1.97
CA PRO A 34 5.69 18.90 0.95
C PRO A 34 6.38 20.17 0.44
N TYR A 35 7.70 20.10 0.25
CA TYR A 35 8.48 21.18 -0.34
C TYR A 35 8.25 21.25 -1.85
N ALA A 36 8.41 22.43 -2.45
CA ALA A 36 8.24 22.60 -3.90
C ALA A 36 9.19 21.72 -4.73
N THR A 37 10.39 21.45 -4.21
CA THR A 37 11.38 20.56 -4.82
C THR A 37 10.94 19.09 -4.81
N GLU A 38 10.35 18.62 -3.70
CA GLU A 38 9.76 17.27 -3.61
C GLU A 38 8.58 17.13 -4.56
N ILE A 39 7.73 18.16 -4.67
CA ILE A 39 6.61 18.17 -5.61
C ILE A 39 7.12 18.06 -7.05
N ALA A 40 8.10 18.88 -7.44
CA ALA A 40 8.68 18.81 -8.77
C ALA A 40 9.29 17.43 -9.06
N LYS A 41 10.06 16.89 -8.11
CA LYS A 41 10.66 15.55 -8.23
C LYS A 41 9.60 14.45 -8.33
N ALA A 42 8.54 14.52 -7.52
CA ALA A 42 7.44 13.57 -7.56
C ALA A 42 6.73 13.61 -8.91
N ILE A 43 6.41 14.80 -9.44
CA ILE A 43 5.78 14.98 -10.76
C ILE A 43 6.65 14.36 -11.85
N LEU A 44 7.97 14.62 -11.84
CA LEU A 44 8.91 14.08 -12.83
C LEU A 44 9.09 12.56 -12.74
N SER A 45 8.85 11.95 -11.58
CA SER A 45 8.94 10.50 -11.38
C SER A 45 7.65 9.74 -11.69
N LEU A 46 6.55 10.45 -11.99
CA LEU A 46 5.29 9.81 -12.39
C LEU A 46 5.47 9.12 -13.75
N LYS A 47 5.11 7.83 -13.80
CA LYS A 47 5.13 7.05 -15.05
C LYS A 47 4.09 7.58 -16.04
N THR A 48 4.53 7.84 -17.26
CA THR A 48 3.66 8.18 -18.40
C THR A 48 2.87 6.95 -18.88
N GLY A 49 1.74 7.19 -19.56
CA GLY A 49 0.84 6.15 -20.07
C GLY A 49 0.02 5.44 -18.99
N LYS A 50 -0.05 5.99 -17.77
CA LYS A 50 -0.88 5.44 -16.69
C LYS A 50 -2.32 5.93 -16.78
N ALA A 51 -3.26 5.10 -16.36
CA ALA A 51 -4.67 5.45 -16.30
C ALA A 51 -4.89 6.73 -15.48
N ALA A 52 -5.66 7.65 -16.05
CA ALA A 52 -6.10 8.87 -15.39
C ALA A 52 -6.96 8.53 -14.17
N GLY A 53 -6.99 9.46 -13.22
CA GLY A 53 -8.01 9.42 -12.16
C GLY A 53 -9.42 9.65 -12.74
N PRO A 54 -10.46 9.61 -11.92
CA PRO A 54 -11.85 9.81 -12.36
C PRO A 54 -12.13 11.19 -12.98
N ASN A 55 -11.26 12.16 -12.72
CA ASN A 55 -11.29 13.48 -13.33
C ASN A 55 -10.73 13.50 -14.77
N GLY A 56 -10.29 12.35 -15.30
CA GLY A 56 -9.77 12.22 -16.66
C GLY A 56 -8.40 12.88 -16.88
N LEU A 57 -7.77 13.42 -15.84
CA LEU A 57 -6.48 14.10 -15.95
C LEU A 57 -5.34 13.08 -15.89
N PRO A 58 -4.55 12.93 -16.96
CA PRO A 58 -3.46 11.98 -17.00
C PRO A 58 -2.20 12.59 -16.36
N PRO A 59 -1.20 11.79 -15.95
CA PRO A 59 0.03 12.30 -15.32
C PRO A 59 0.78 13.34 -16.14
N GLU A 60 0.73 13.23 -17.46
CA GLU A 60 1.38 14.11 -18.44
C GLU A 60 0.86 15.55 -18.35
N ALA A 61 -0.37 15.74 -17.89
CA ALA A 61 -0.95 17.06 -17.70
C ALA A 61 -0.27 17.84 -16.55
N LEU A 62 0.27 17.16 -15.54
CA LEU A 62 1.03 17.82 -14.46
C LEU A 62 2.45 18.19 -14.91
N THR A 63 3.05 17.42 -15.81
CA THR A 63 4.38 17.74 -16.35
C THR A 63 4.38 18.95 -17.26
N ALA A 64 3.23 19.33 -17.82
CA ALA A 64 3.10 20.49 -18.70
C ALA A 64 3.24 21.82 -17.94
N ASP A 65 2.84 21.87 -16.66
CA ASP A 65 2.98 23.08 -15.83
C ASP A 65 3.28 22.76 -14.36
N ILE A 66 4.56 22.44 -14.11
CA ILE A 66 5.07 22.08 -12.79
C ILE A 66 4.94 23.25 -11.79
N GLN A 67 5.04 24.51 -12.26
CA GLN A 67 4.98 25.68 -11.39
C GLN A 67 3.57 25.94 -10.87
N ILE A 68 2.55 25.78 -11.73
CA ILE A 68 1.15 25.85 -11.29
C ILE A 68 0.82 24.69 -10.36
N ALA A 69 1.28 23.47 -10.68
CA ALA A 69 1.08 22.31 -9.80
C ALA A 69 1.72 22.50 -8.41
N ALA A 70 2.95 23.02 -8.34
CA ALA A 70 3.66 23.26 -7.09
C ALA A 70 3.07 24.37 -6.21
N SER A 71 2.27 25.26 -6.80
CA SER A 71 1.59 26.36 -6.10
C SER A 71 0.15 26.03 -5.67
N THR A 72 -0.38 24.84 -6.01
CA THR A 72 -1.72 24.42 -5.58
C THR A 72 -1.84 24.28 -4.04
N PRO A 73 -3.00 24.64 -3.44
CA PRO A 73 -3.19 24.60 -1.99
C PRO A 73 -3.01 23.20 -1.40
N LYS A 74 -2.02 23.07 -0.52
CA LYS A 74 -1.59 21.82 0.13
C LYS A 74 -2.57 21.24 1.15
N GLN A 75 -3.57 22.02 1.59
CA GLN A 75 -4.49 21.66 2.66
C GLN A 75 -5.60 20.68 2.25
N ASP A 76 -5.95 20.62 0.96
CA ASP A 76 -7.06 19.78 0.47
C ASP A 76 -6.66 18.35 0.06
N LEU A 77 -5.35 18.05 0.05
CA LEU A 77 -4.82 16.75 -0.37
C LEU A 77 -5.29 15.59 0.52
N LYS A 78 -5.52 15.86 1.80
CA LYS A 78 -5.91 14.87 2.82
C LYS A 78 -7.34 14.32 2.64
N LYS A 79 -8.20 15.00 1.87
CA LYS A 79 -9.62 14.62 1.69
C LYS A 79 -9.93 14.06 0.31
N THR A 80 -8.91 13.56 -0.38
CA THR A 80 -9.08 13.08 -1.75
C THR A 80 -9.86 11.76 -1.74
N PRO A 81 -11.03 11.67 -2.42
CA PRO A 81 -11.78 10.42 -2.52
C PRO A 81 -10.93 9.36 -3.25
N LEU A 82 -11.09 8.11 -2.81
CA LEU A 82 -10.40 6.95 -3.35
C LEU A 82 -11.35 6.16 -4.24
N PHE A 83 -10.88 5.75 -5.40
CA PHE A 83 -11.74 5.10 -6.39
C PHE A 83 -11.29 3.67 -6.60
N LYS A 84 -12.20 2.71 -6.59
CA LYS A 84 -11.89 1.33 -6.94
C LYS A 84 -12.50 0.99 -8.28
N ALA A 85 -11.66 0.63 -9.23
CA ALA A 85 -12.10 -0.04 -10.46
C ALA A 85 -12.05 -1.55 -10.23
N ALA A 86 -13.14 -2.25 -10.53
CA ALA A 86 -13.14 -3.70 -10.50
C ALA A 86 -12.54 -4.23 -11.82
N HIS A 87 -11.49 -5.05 -11.73
CA HIS A 87 -10.93 -5.76 -12.88
C HIS A 87 -11.03 -7.26 -12.67
N GLY A 88 -11.78 -7.95 -13.54
CA GLY A 88 -12.08 -9.38 -13.42
C GLY A 88 -12.00 -10.08 -14.77
N LYS A 89 -11.48 -11.30 -14.78
CA LYS A 89 -11.44 -12.16 -15.96
C LYS A 89 -12.74 -12.98 -16.04
N ASN A 90 -13.47 -12.80 -17.14
CA ASN A 90 -14.43 -13.74 -17.75
C ASN A 90 -15.76 -14.05 -17.04
N ASN A 91 -16.09 -13.51 -15.88
CA ASN A 91 -17.45 -13.67 -15.33
C ASN A 91 -17.86 -12.54 -14.37
N LEU A 92 -18.86 -11.74 -14.77
CA LEU A 92 -19.25 -10.53 -14.03
C LEU A 92 -19.98 -10.85 -12.71
N PHE A 93 -20.55 -12.05 -12.57
CA PHE A 93 -21.43 -12.42 -11.46
C PHE A 93 -20.71 -13.00 -10.23
N SER A 94 -19.41 -13.30 -10.31
CA SER A 94 -18.65 -13.87 -9.20
C SER A 94 -17.73 -12.85 -8.55
N CYS A 95 -18.17 -12.24 -7.43
CA CYS A 95 -17.41 -11.23 -6.67
C CYS A 95 -16.00 -11.71 -6.25
N GLY A 96 -15.77 -13.01 -6.11
CA GLY A 96 -14.50 -13.58 -5.68
C GLY A 96 -13.33 -13.46 -6.67
N ILE A 97 -13.60 -13.17 -7.94
CA ILE A 97 -12.60 -13.10 -9.03
C ILE A 97 -12.18 -11.65 -9.31
N TRP A 98 -12.88 -10.68 -8.74
CA TRP A 98 -12.61 -9.28 -8.96
C TRP A 98 -11.42 -8.82 -8.11
N ARG A 99 -10.42 -8.26 -8.78
CA ARG A 99 -9.35 -7.52 -8.12
C ARG A 99 -9.70 -6.04 -8.18
N GLY A 100 -9.89 -5.42 -7.03
CA GLY A 100 -10.01 -3.97 -6.93
C GLY A 100 -8.67 -3.32 -7.28
N ILE A 101 -8.68 -2.43 -8.26
CA ILE A 101 -7.55 -1.55 -8.56
C ILE A 101 -7.91 -0.18 -8.00
N MET A 102 -7.10 0.33 -7.09
CA MET A 102 -7.28 1.67 -6.57
C MET A 102 -6.79 2.70 -7.60
N LEU A 103 -7.69 3.57 -8.02
CA LEU A 103 -7.44 4.73 -8.85
C LEU A 103 -7.39 5.96 -7.96
N LEU A 104 -6.23 6.58 -7.94
CA LEU A 104 -5.96 7.82 -7.23
C LEU A 104 -6.09 9.01 -8.16
N PHE A 105 -6.61 10.12 -7.63
CA PHE A 105 -6.45 11.42 -8.28
C PHE A 105 -4.96 11.73 -8.44
N ILE A 106 -4.61 12.52 -9.46
CA ILE A 106 -3.20 12.74 -9.78
C ILE A 106 -2.41 13.38 -8.64
N LEU A 107 -3.03 14.32 -7.91
CA LEU A 107 -2.43 14.91 -6.71
C LEU A 107 -2.28 13.90 -5.56
N GLY A 108 -3.21 12.94 -5.46
CA GLY A 108 -3.09 11.83 -4.50
C GLY A 108 -1.92 10.90 -4.86
N LYS A 109 -1.70 10.61 -6.15
CA LYS A 109 -0.53 9.85 -6.62
C LYS A 109 0.78 10.59 -6.34
N MET A 110 0.81 11.90 -6.58
CA MET A 110 1.94 12.75 -6.26
C MET A 110 2.25 12.75 -4.76
N LEU A 111 1.23 12.96 -3.90
CA LEU A 111 1.41 12.93 -2.44
C LEU A 111 1.91 11.57 -1.96
N THR A 112 1.30 10.49 -2.46
CA THR A 112 1.71 9.12 -2.17
C THR A 112 3.18 8.95 -2.49
N ARG A 113 3.62 9.41 -3.68
CA ARG A 113 5.02 9.30 -4.09
C ARG A 113 5.97 10.03 -3.14
N ILE A 114 5.63 11.24 -2.72
CA ILE A 114 6.46 12.02 -1.78
C ILE A 114 6.54 11.30 -0.43
N MET A 115 5.39 10.84 0.08
CA MET A 115 5.32 10.15 1.37
C MET A 115 6.06 8.83 1.34
N SER A 116 5.93 8.04 0.27
CA SER A 116 6.71 6.82 0.05
C SER A 116 8.20 7.11 0.02
N GLU A 117 8.66 8.14 -0.71
CA GLU A 117 10.10 8.48 -0.74
C GLU A 117 10.64 8.86 0.65
N ARG A 118 9.87 9.63 1.44
CA ARG A 118 10.26 9.95 2.82
C ARG A 118 10.32 8.69 3.69
N LEU A 119 9.35 7.80 3.51
CA LEU A 119 9.23 6.58 4.29
C LEU A 119 10.31 5.54 3.95
N GLU A 120 10.57 5.31 2.66
CA GLU A 120 11.52 4.34 2.13
C GLU A 120 12.92 4.58 2.72
N THR A 121 13.37 5.84 2.75
CA THR A 121 14.69 6.21 3.33
C THR A 121 14.85 5.86 4.81
N THR A 122 13.75 5.76 5.54
CA THR A 122 13.72 5.41 6.96
C THR A 122 13.47 3.91 7.16
N LEU A 123 12.63 3.29 6.33
CA LEU A 123 12.33 1.86 6.38
C LEU A 123 13.49 0.99 5.92
N GLU A 124 14.23 1.37 4.88
CA GLU A 124 15.39 0.60 4.39
C GLU A 124 16.43 0.35 5.49
N LYS A 125 16.53 1.25 6.48
CA LYS A 125 17.44 1.10 7.62
C LYS A 125 16.94 0.10 8.68
N ARG A 126 15.65 -0.24 8.66
CA ARG A 126 15.00 -1.12 9.65
C ARG A 126 14.58 -2.47 9.08
N LEU A 127 14.32 -2.55 7.78
CA LEU A 127 14.00 -3.79 7.10
C LEU A 127 15.20 -4.73 7.17
N ARG A 128 14.94 -6.02 7.40
CA ARG A 128 16.00 -7.03 7.36
C ARG A 128 16.39 -7.34 5.92
N ASP A 129 17.63 -7.75 5.71
CA ASP A 129 18.13 -8.14 4.39
C ASP A 129 17.30 -9.27 3.75
N GLU A 130 16.65 -10.12 4.56
CA GLU A 130 15.78 -11.20 4.07
C GLU A 130 14.37 -10.73 3.71
N GLN A 131 13.96 -9.52 4.10
CA GLN A 131 12.70 -8.91 3.68
C GLN A 131 12.92 -8.17 2.36
N ALA A 132 12.66 -8.85 1.25
CA ALA A 132 12.64 -8.23 -0.07
C ALA A 132 11.40 -8.63 -0.86
N GLY A 133 10.75 -7.65 -1.49
CA GLY A 133 9.69 -7.88 -2.45
C GLY A 133 10.24 -8.61 -3.68
N VAL A 134 9.69 -9.80 -3.97
CA VAL A 134 9.96 -10.65 -5.14
C VAL A 134 11.31 -10.39 -5.83
N CYS A 135 12.41 -10.63 -5.11
CA CYS A 135 13.75 -10.39 -5.62
C CYS A 135 14.23 -11.61 -6.41
N THR A 136 14.80 -11.38 -7.60
CA THR A 136 15.52 -12.41 -8.37
C THR A 136 16.56 -13.13 -7.52
N ASP A 137 17.14 -12.41 -6.56
CA ASP A 137 18.20 -12.90 -5.69
C ASP A 137 17.64 -13.93 -4.70
N HIS A 138 16.43 -13.75 -4.18
CA HIS A 138 15.78 -14.76 -3.34
C HIS A 138 15.47 -16.04 -4.12
N ILE A 139 15.08 -15.92 -5.40
CA ILE A 139 14.88 -17.08 -6.28
C ILE A 139 16.21 -17.78 -6.54
N ALA A 140 17.28 -17.04 -6.80
CA ALA A 140 18.61 -17.57 -7.02
C ALA A 140 19.14 -18.26 -5.76
N THR A 141 19.03 -17.63 -4.59
CA THR A 141 19.43 -18.18 -3.29
C THR A 141 18.65 -19.46 -2.97
N MET A 142 17.33 -19.48 -3.18
CA MET A 142 16.54 -20.69 -2.98
C MET A 142 16.97 -21.81 -3.92
N ARG A 143 17.28 -21.51 -5.19
CA ARG A 143 17.83 -22.50 -6.12
C ARG A 143 19.16 -23.06 -5.62
N ILE A 144 20.07 -22.21 -5.17
CA ILE A 144 21.37 -22.62 -4.62
C ILE A 144 21.18 -23.53 -3.40
N ILE A 145 20.30 -23.19 -2.46
CA ILE A 145 20.02 -24.00 -1.27
C ILE A 145 19.49 -25.39 -1.66
N ILE A 146 18.59 -25.45 -2.65
CA ILE A 146 18.04 -26.71 -3.17
C ILE A 146 19.13 -27.54 -3.83
N GLU A 147 19.94 -26.93 -4.70
CA GLU A 147 21.03 -27.60 -5.42
C GLU A 147 22.09 -28.15 -4.46
N GLN A 148 22.51 -27.37 -3.46
CA GLN A 148 23.43 -27.82 -2.42
C GLN A 148 22.84 -28.97 -1.58
N SER A 149 21.57 -28.88 -1.20
CA SER A 149 20.95 -29.97 -0.42
C SER A 149 20.92 -31.29 -1.19
N LEU A 150 20.70 -31.22 -2.51
CA LEU A 150 20.77 -32.38 -3.40
C LEU A 150 22.20 -32.92 -3.54
N GLU A 151 23.19 -32.04 -3.71
CA GLU A 151 24.61 -32.40 -3.84
C GLU A 151 25.13 -33.14 -2.59
N TRP A 152 24.82 -32.61 -1.41
CA TRP A 152 25.28 -33.14 -0.12
C TRP A 152 24.35 -34.23 0.46
N ARG A 153 23.26 -34.57 -0.24
CA ARG A 153 22.22 -35.50 0.23
C ARG A 153 21.67 -35.15 1.61
N THR A 154 21.56 -33.87 1.90
CA THR A 154 20.99 -33.38 3.16
C THR A 154 19.48 -33.19 3.00
N PRO A 155 18.67 -33.55 4.01
CA PRO A 155 17.22 -33.34 3.94
C PRO A 155 16.91 -31.83 4.02
N LEU A 156 16.16 -31.32 3.04
CA LEU A 156 15.68 -29.94 2.99
C LEU A 156 14.16 -29.90 3.17
N ASN A 157 13.68 -29.15 4.16
CA ASN A 157 12.26 -28.88 4.37
C ASN A 157 11.97 -27.41 4.09
N ALA A 158 11.08 -27.13 3.13
CA ALA A 158 10.65 -25.78 2.79
C ALA A 158 9.15 -25.61 3.06
N ILE A 159 8.77 -24.51 3.72
CA ILE A 159 7.37 -24.17 4.00
C ILE A 159 6.99 -22.97 3.14
N PHE A 160 6.01 -23.17 2.26
CA PHE A 160 5.45 -22.11 1.44
C PHE A 160 4.15 -21.62 2.08
N GLY A 161 4.18 -20.43 2.67
CA GLY A 161 2.98 -19.74 3.15
C GLY A 161 2.38 -18.88 2.05
N ASN A 162 1.10 -19.06 1.76
CA ASN A 162 0.35 -18.16 0.89
C ASN A 162 -0.84 -17.58 1.65
N PHE A 163 -0.93 -16.26 1.70
CA PHE A 163 -2.01 -15.55 2.36
C PHE A 163 -3.12 -15.23 1.35
N GLN A 164 -4.25 -15.93 1.46
CA GLN A 164 -5.40 -15.65 0.62
C GLN A 164 -5.94 -14.25 0.92
N LYS A 165 -5.90 -13.35 -0.07
CA LYS A 165 -6.38 -11.96 0.05
C LYS A 165 -5.78 -11.24 1.27
N ALA A 166 -4.48 -11.43 1.50
CA ALA A 166 -3.72 -10.89 2.62
C ALA A 166 -4.06 -9.43 2.94
N PHE A 167 -4.28 -8.63 1.91
CA PHE A 167 -4.54 -7.20 2.08
C PHE A 167 -6.02 -6.82 2.08
N SER A 168 -6.90 -7.59 1.46
CA SER A 168 -8.34 -7.28 1.46
C SER A 168 -9.06 -7.74 2.72
N SER A 169 -8.37 -8.51 3.59
CA SER A 169 -8.94 -9.16 4.76
C SER A 169 -8.49 -8.56 6.09
N VAL A 170 -7.45 -7.74 6.10
CA VAL A 170 -6.92 -7.14 7.33
C VAL A 170 -7.73 -5.90 7.70
N ASP A 171 -8.05 -5.80 8.99
CA ASP A 171 -8.73 -4.67 9.59
C ASP A 171 -7.83 -3.42 9.59
N ARG A 172 -8.38 -2.28 9.17
CA ARG A 172 -7.65 -1.00 9.12
C ARG A 172 -7.13 -0.57 10.48
N ASP A 173 -7.90 -0.75 11.55
CA ASP A 173 -7.49 -0.36 12.90
C ASP A 173 -6.27 -1.19 13.35
N VAL A 174 -6.23 -2.46 12.96
CA VAL A 174 -5.11 -3.35 13.26
C VAL A 174 -3.85 -2.89 12.51
N ILE A 175 -3.98 -2.49 11.24
CA ILE A 175 -2.86 -1.96 10.45
C ILE A 175 -2.30 -0.70 11.07
N TRP A 176 -3.15 0.27 11.43
CA TRP A 176 -2.66 1.52 12.01
C TRP A 176 -2.01 1.31 13.36
N ARG A 177 -2.55 0.40 14.18
CA ARG A 177 -1.87 -0.01 15.41
C ARG A 177 -0.50 -0.61 15.12
N LEU A 178 -0.38 -1.49 14.13
CA LEU A 178 0.92 -2.07 13.74
C LEU A 178 1.88 -1.02 13.21
N MET A 179 1.42 -0.09 12.38
CA MET A 179 2.24 1.03 11.91
C MET A 179 2.73 1.87 13.08
N TYR A 180 1.84 2.20 14.02
CA TYR A 180 2.23 2.89 15.24
C TYR A 180 3.34 2.14 15.99
N LEU A 181 3.23 0.82 16.14
CA LEU A 181 4.28 -0.01 16.76
C LEU A 181 5.60 -0.03 16.00
N CYS A 182 5.53 0.01 14.68
CA CYS A 182 6.72 0.10 13.83
C CYS A 182 7.37 1.50 13.90
N GLY A 183 6.75 2.44 14.62
CA GLY A 183 7.26 3.79 14.88
C GLY A 183 6.68 4.85 13.96
N PHE A 184 5.65 4.56 13.17
CA PHE A 184 5.10 5.55 12.25
C PHE A 184 4.46 6.72 13.01
N PRO A 185 4.74 7.98 12.62
CA PRO A 185 4.09 9.12 13.24
C PRO A 185 2.58 9.09 13.03
N PRO A 186 1.76 9.50 14.03
CA PRO A 186 0.31 9.47 13.96
C PRO A 186 -0.27 10.36 12.84
N ASP A 187 0.48 11.36 12.37
CA ASP A 187 0.06 12.21 11.25
C ASP A 187 -0.11 11.42 9.94
N PHE A 188 0.56 10.27 9.78
CA PHE A 188 0.35 9.36 8.65
C PHE A 188 -1.03 8.70 8.67
N ALA A 189 -1.65 8.57 9.84
CA ALA A 189 -2.98 7.99 9.99
C ALA A 189 -4.11 8.93 9.54
N THR A 190 -3.85 10.23 9.30
CA THR A 190 -4.89 11.17 8.82
C THR A 190 -5.45 10.88 7.41
N ILE A 191 -5.05 9.77 6.77
CA ILE A 191 -5.63 9.23 5.53
C ILE A 191 -6.88 8.35 5.82
N GLU A 192 -7.23 8.12 7.10
CA GLU A 192 -8.36 7.29 7.54
C GLU A 192 -9.74 7.72 7.00
N ASP A 193 -9.99 9.03 6.84
CA ASP A 193 -11.31 9.57 6.46
C ASP A 193 -11.60 9.57 4.95
N ALA A 194 -10.82 8.82 4.17
CA ALA A 194 -11.05 8.72 2.73
C ALA A 194 -12.35 7.92 2.44
N THR A 195 -13.29 8.57 1.76
CA THR A 195 -14.48 7.90 1.22
C THR A 195 -14.14 7.16 -0.07
N PHE A 196 -14.75 5.99 -0.24
CA PHE A 196 -14.53 5.14 -1.41
C PHE A 196 -15.71 5.19 -2.36
N GLN A 197 -15.41 5.24 -3.65
CA GLN A 197 -16.39 5.07 -4.72
C GLN A 197 -15.93 3.99 -5.68
N VAL A 198 -16.87 3.22 -6.21
CA VAL A 198 -16.58 2.18 -7.21
C VAL A 198 -17.02 2.67 -8.58
N ILE A 199 -16.19 2.41 -9.59
CA ILE A 199 -16.57 2.63 -10.99
C ILE A 199 -17.19 1.34 -11.51
N HIS A 200 -18.48 1.37 -11.84
CA HIS A 200 -19.23 0.25 -12.43
C HIS A 200 -19.94 0.73 -13.70
N ASP A 201 -19.70 0.08 -14.84
CA ASP A 201 -20.23 0.47 -16.17
C ASP A 201 -20.02 1.94 -16.51
N GLY A 202 -18.84 2.49 -16.17
CA GLY A 202 -18.49 3.90 -16.41
C GLY A 202 -19.19 4.91 -15.49
N LYS A 203 -19.96 4.44 -14.49
CA LYS A 203 -20.62 5.29 -13.49
C LYS A 203 -20.00 5.11 -12.12
N LEU A 204 -19.96 6.18 -11.35
CA LEU A 204 -19.56 6.16 -9.94
C LEU A 204 -20.72 5.74 -9.06
N THR A 205 -20.45 4.88 -8.08
CA THR A 205 -21.40 4.56 -7.01
C THR A 205 -21.45 5.68 -5.97
N GLU A 206 -22.43 5.61 -5.07
CA GLU A 206 -22.43 6.44 -3.87
C GLU A 206 -21.17 6.19 -3.03
N PRO A 207 -20.63 7.23 -2.34
CA PRO A 207 -19.49 7.06 -1.47
C PRO A 207 -19.83 6.14 -0.27
N PHE A 208 -18.90 5.25 0.06
CA PHE A 208 -19.00 4.37 1.23
C PHE A 208 -17.66 4.26 1.97
N ASN A 209 -17.72 3.86 3.23
CA ASN A 209 -16.54 3.64 4.05
C ASN A 209 -16.08 2.19 3.96
N VAL A 210 -14.78 1.99 3.81
CA VAL A 210 -14.15 0.67 3.78
C VAL A 210 -13.54 0.39 5.14
N LYS A 211 -13.96 -0.71 5.78
CA LYS A 211 -13.42 -1.17 7.07
C LYS A 211 -12.20 -2.08 6.92
N THR A 212 -12.17 -2.87 5.85
CA THR A 212 -11.13 -3.85 5.54
C THR A 212 -10.66 -3.63 4.11
N ASP A 213 -9.38 -3.35 3.90
CA ASP A 213 -8.62 -3.42 2.63
C ASP A 213 -7.42 -2.47 2.68
N VAL A 214 -6.22 -3.03 2.64
CA VAL A 214 -4.95 -2.30 2.66
C VAL A 214 -4.61 -1.71 1.30
N HIS A 215 -5.09 -2.31 0.21
CA HIS A 215 -4.96 -1.69 -1.13
C HIS A 215 -5.71 -0.37 -1.23
N ALA A 216 -6.52 -0.05 -0.21
CA ALA A 216 -7.22 1.19 -0.02
C ALA A 216 -6.36 2.25 0.72
N CYS A 217 -5.15 1.91 1.16
CA CYS A 217 -4.19 2.82 1.76
C CYS A 217 -3.28 3.42 0.68
N LEU A 218 -2.98 4.71 0.77
CA LEU A 218 -2.06 5.38 -0.15
C LEU A 218 -0.68 4.70 -0.15
N LEU A 219 -0.24 4.19 1.00
CA LEU A 219 1.08 3.60 1.22
C LEU A 219 1.04 2.07 1.21
N ALA A 220 0.10 1.46 0.50
CA ALA A 220 -0.11 0.01 0.51
C ALA A 220 1.15 -0.78 0.12
N ASP A 221 1.92 -0.28 -0.85
CA ASP A 221 3.15 -0.94 -1.32
C ASP A 221 4.27 -0.87 -0.26
N ASP A 222 4.38 0.24 0.47
CA ASP A 222 5.37 0.39 1.54
C ASP A 222 4.99 -0.44 2.77
N LEU A 223 3.69 -0.58 3.03
CA LEU A 223 3.15 -1.36 4.14
C LEU A 223 3.37 -2.87 3.95
N HIS A 224 3.50 -3.34 2.71
CA HIS A 224 3.84 -4.74 2.41
C HIS A 224 5.22 -5.14 2.93
N CYS A 225 6.16 -4.19 3.06
CA CYS A 225 7.48 -4.47 3.60
C CYS A 225 7.48 -4.51 5.14
N VAL A 226 6.52 -3.81 5.77
CA VAL A 226 6.47 -3.61 7.22
C VAL A 226 5.64 -4.67 7.95
N CYS A 227 4.54 -5.14 7.34
CA CYS A 227 3.64 -6.16 7.89
C CYS A 227 4.04 -7.58 7.43
#